data_AF-A0A223S0M7-F1
#
_entry.id   AF-A0A223S0M7-F1
#
_cell.length_a   1.000
_cell.length_b   1.000
_cell.length_c   1.000
_cell.angle_alpha   90.00
_cell.angle_beta   90.00
_cell.angle_gamma   90.00
#
_symmetry.space_group_name_H-M   'P 1'
#
loop_
_entity.id
_entity.type
_entity.pdbx_description
1 polymer ?
#
loop_
_entity_poly.entity_id
_entity_poly.type
_entity_poly.pdbx_seq_one_letter_code
_entity_poly.pdbx_strand_id
1 'polypeptide(L)'
;MAVVSLRIIGRDLPGRECGEYRNIHVAVQRGREPEGAVPGDAAEAVWEFTVETVVAPDGTPDFRGPYVHGRRGARFLYLTWGEQPPGGPFTMFRRAKLFLDDLPAEALDRGTAEGELGLTDSCGMARCAAVRPPDITWSY
;
A
#
# COMPACT_ATOMS: atom_id res chain seq x y z
N MET A 1 15.22 -15.08 -9.88
CA MET A 1 14.28 -14.23 -9.13
C MET A 1 15.00 -12.94 -8.88
N ALA A 2 14.40 -11.82 -9.25
CA ALA A 2 14.92 -10.49 -8.99
C ALA A 2 14.12 -9.88 -7.83
N VAL A 3 14.55 -8.72 -7.36
CA VAL A 3 13.90 -7.99 -6.27
C VAL A 3 13.67 -6.56 -6.73
N VAL A 4 12.50 -6.02 -6.38
CA VAL A 4 12.18 -4.60 -6.53
C VAL A 4 12.05 -3.99 -5.15
N SER A 5 12.83 -2.95 -4.89
CA SER A 5 12.71 -2.10 -3.71
C SER A 5 11.57 -1.10 -3.92
N LEU A 6 10.51 -1.22 -3.11
CA LEU A 6 9.34 -0.36 -3.16
C LEU A 6 9.38 0.65 -2.03
N ARG A 7 9.11 1.91 -2.36
CA ARG A 7 8.87 3.00 -1.42
C ARG A 7 7.46 3.55 -1.65
N ILE A 8 6.58 3.43 -0.67
CA ILE A 8 5.20 3.94 -0.77
C ILE A 8 5.08 5.19 0.09
N ILE A 9 4.64 6.29 -0.53
CA ILE A 9 4.48 7.60 0.11
C ILE A 9 3.00 7.99 0.08
N GLY A 10 2.38 8.00 1.25
CA GLY A 10 1.02 8.48 1.46
C GLY A 10 0.99 9.93 1.94
N ARG A 11 0.19 10.77 1.28
CA ARG A 11 -0.14 12.15 1.70
C ARG A 11 -1.64 12.30 1.93
N ASP A 12 -2.07 13.47 2.38
CA ASP A 12 -3.49 13.81 2.59
C ASP A 12 -4.20 12.73 3.43
N LEU A 13 -3.68 12.46 4.63
CA LEU A 13 -4.21 11.45 5.53
C LEU A 13 -5.58 11.87 6.10
N PRO A 14 -6.47 10.91 6.44
CA PRO A 14 -7.88 11.20 6.78
C PRO A 14 -8.09 11.85 8.16
N GLY A 15 -7.02 12.17 8.89
CA GLY A 15 -7.07 12.62 10.28
C GLY A 15 -7.19 11.46 11.27
N ARG A 16 -7.24 11.82 12.58
CA ARG A 16 -7.44 10.85 13.67
C ARG A 16 -8.87 10.33 13.76
N GLU A 17 -9.81 11.00 13.08
CA GLU A 17 -11.24 10.68 13.08
C GLU A 17 -11.78 10.82 11.65
N CYS A 18 -12.47 9.80 11.15
CA CYS A 18 -13.22 9.86 9.89
C CYS A 18 -14.47 8.98 10.01
N GLY A 19 -15.65 9.56 9.78
CA GLY A 19 -16.93 8.90 10.06
C GLY A 19 -17.08 8.55 11.54
N GLU A 20 -17.29 7.28 11.85
CA GLU A 20 -17.42 6.77 13.24
C GLU A 20 -16.09 6.34 13.88
N TYR A 21 -15.03 6.22 13.09
CA TYR A 21 -13.74 5.67 13.52
C TYR A 21 -12.87 6.73 14.20
N ARG A 22 -12.12 6.31 15.23
CA ARG A 22 -11.23 7.16 16.02
C ARG A 22 -9.85 6.53 16.16
N ASN A 23 -8.86 7.32 16.55
CA ASN A 23 -7.48 6.86 16.69
C ASN A 23 -6.97 6.14 15.43
N ILE A 24 -7.33 6.71 14.27
CA ILE A 24 -7.03 6.10 12.98
C ILE A 24 -5.52 6.06 12.76
N HIS A 25 -5.05 4.90 12.33
CA HIS A 25 -3.71 4.70 11.78
C HIS A 25 -3.81 3.99 10.44
N VAL A 26 -2.82 4.21 9.59
CA VAL A 26 -2.64 3.52 8.31
C VAL A 26 -1.34 2.72 8.35
N ALA A 27 -1.31 1.55 7.75
CA ALA A 27 -0.16 0.67 7.69
C ALA A 27 -0.10 -0.05 6.34
N VAL A 28 1.06 -0.60 5.97
CA VAL A 28 1.12 -1.63 4.93
C VAL A 28 0.76 -2.99 5.53
N GLN A 29 0.10 -3.86 4.78
CA GLN A 29 -0.19 -5.21 5.26
C GLN A 29 0.96 -6.18 4.92
N ARG A 30 1.49 -6.88 5.92
CA ARG A 30 2.45 -7.98 5.80
C ARG A 30 1.78 -9.29 6.21
N GLY A 31 1.40 -10.11 5.24
CA GLY A 31 0.61 -11.31 5.49
C GLY A 31 -0.77 -10.95 6.06
N ARG A 32 -0.99 -11.18 7.36
CA ARG A 32 -2.24 -10.81 8.05
C ARG A 32 -2.09 -9.59 8.95
N GLU A 33 -0.86 -9.15 9.19
CA GLU A 33 -0.57 -8.12 10.18
C GLU A 33 -0.40 -6.75 9.51
N PRO A 34 -0.87 -5.66 10.13
CA PRO A 34 -0.45 -4.32 9.78
C PRO A 34 1.01 -4.09 10.22
N GLU A 35 1.82 -3.46 9.38
CA GLU A 35 3.22 -3.14 9.66
C GLU A 35 3.50 -1.66 9.40
N GLY A 36 4.29 -1.03 10.28
CA GLY A 36 4.65 0.38 10.17
C GLY A 36 3.44 1.31 10.31
N ALA A 37 2.60 1.12 11.32
CA ALA A 37 1.43 1.96 11.53
C ALA A 37 1.82 3.45 11.71
N VAL A 38 1.19 4.33 10.93
CA VAL A 38 1.37 5.77 10.95
C VAL A 38 0.06 6.43 11.41
N PRO A 39 0.10 7.38 12.36
CA PRO A 39 -1.04 8.19 12.75
C PRO A 39 -1.76 8.84 11.56
N GLY A 40 -3.10 8.80 11.54
CA GLY A 40 -3.92 9.40 10.49
C GLY A 40 -3.82 10.93 10.36
N ASP A 41 -3.17 11.61 11.29
CA ASP A 41 -2.88 13.05 11.28
C ASP A 41 -1.39 13.38 11.04
N ALA A 42 -0.57 12.38 10.71
CA ALA A 42 0.80 12.63 10.27
C ALA A 42 0.83 13.43 8.96
N ALA A 43 1.90 14.19 8.74
CA ALA A 43 2.08 14.94 7.48
C ALA A 43 2.24 14.00 6.27
N GLU A 44 2.88 12.85 6.48
CA GLU A 44 3.05 11.80 5.48
C GLU A 44 3.20 10.44 6.15
N ALA A 45 2.94 9.38 5.37
CA ALA A 45 3.22 8.00 5.73
C ALA A 45 4.17 7.39 4.72
N VAL A 46 5.27 6.79 5.18
CA VAL A 46 6.31 6.25 4.31
C VAL A 46 6.63 4.82 4.71
N TRP A 47 6.58 3.91 3.74
CA TRP A 47 6.95 2.51 3.92
C TRP A 47 7.97 2.09 2.86
N GLU A 48 9.01 1.40 3.29
CA GLU A 48 10.02 0.83 2.41
C GLU A 48 10.14 -0.66 2.64
N PHE A 49 10.05 -1.44 1.57
CA PHE A 49 10.17 -2.89 1.62
C PHE A 49 10.49 -3.47 0.25
N THR A 50 10.88 -4.74 0.23
CA THR A 50 11.22 -5.44 -1.00
C THR A 50 10.13 -6.41 -1.41
N VAL A 51 9.98 -6.56 -2.73
CA VAL A 51 9.09 -7.53 -3.37
C VAL A 51 9.89 -8.37 -4.35
N GLU A 52 9.65 -9.67 -4.35
CA GLU A 52 10.29 -10.59 -5.29
C GLU A 52 9.57 -10.55 -6.63
N THR A 53 10.34 -10.46 -7.72
CA THR A 53 9.85 -10.57 -9.10
C THR A 53 10.31 -11.88 -9.73
N VAL A 54 9.35 -12.54 -10.39
CA VAL A 54 9.58 -13.79 -11.12
C VAL A 54 8.97 -13.67 -12.51
N VAL A 55 9.59 -14.29 -13.50
CA VAL A 55 9.01 -14.39 -14.85
C VAL A 55 8.13 -15.63 -14.88
N ALA A 56 6.85 -15.44 -15.18
CA ALA A 56 5.90 -16.52 -15.37
C ALA A 56 6.17 -17.28 -16.69
N PRO A 57 5.64 -18.51 -16.87
CA PRO A 57 5.88 -19.29 -18.09
C PRO A 57 5.40 -18.61 -19.39
N ASP A 58 4.45 -17.69 -19.28
CA ASP A 58 3.94 -16.86 -20.39
C ASP A 58 4.79 -15.60 -20.65
N GLY A 59 5.92 -15.45 -19.95
CA GLY A 59 6.84 -14.32 -20.08
C GLY A 59 6.43 -13.08 -19.27
N THR A 60 5.28 -13.08 -18.60
CA THR A 60 4.82 -11.93 -17.81
C THR A 60 5.47 -11.88 -16.42
N PRO A 61 5.68 -10.69 -15.84
CA PRO A 61 6.14 -10.59 -14.45
C PRO A 61 5.04 -11.06 -13.48
N ASP A 62 5.43 -11.84 -12.47
CA ASP A 62 4.64 -12.14 -11.29
C ASP A 62 5.41 -11.72 -10.03
N PHE A 63 4.66 -11.43 -8.97
CA PHE A 63 5.20 -10.87 -7.73
C PHE A 63 4.99 -11.83 -6.56
N ARG A 64 5.96 -11.88 -5.66
CA ARG A 64 5.94 -12.72 -4.45
C ARG A 64 6.51 -11.99 -3.25
N GLY A 65 6.30 -12.57 -2.09
CA GLY A 65 6.78 -12.05 -0.82
C GLY A 65 5.63 -11.73 0.14
N PRO A 66 5.97 -11.36 1.38
CA PRO A 66 5.01 -11.25 2.47
C PRO A 66 4.06 -10.06 2.35
N TYR A 67 4.42 -9.03 1.58
CA TYR A 67 3.55 -7.87 1.30
C TYR A 67 2.64 -8.07 0.08
N VAL A 68 2.87 -9.14 -0.70
CA VAL A 68 2.14 -9.37 -1.94
C VAL A 68 0.89 -10.19 -1.69
N HIS A 69 -0.23 -9.67 -2.19
CA HIS A 69 -1.53 -10.30 -2.12
C HIS A 69 -2.13 -10.50 -3.51
N GLY A 70 -3.26 -11.21 -3.55
CA GLY A 70 -3.98 -11.49 -4.79
C GLY A 70 -3.43 -12.69 -5.55
N ARG A 71 -4.07 -13.01 -6.67
CA ARG A 71 -3.68 -14.10 -7.57
C ARG A 71 -2.67 -13.58 -8.60
N ARG A 72 -1.95 -14.49 -9.25
CA ARG A 72 -1.11 -14.17 -10.42
C ARG A 72 -1.92 -13.37 -11.47
N GLY A 73 -1.31 -12.33 -12.03
CA GLY A 73 -1.97 -11.39 -12.97
C GLY A 73 -2.91 -10.37 -12.31
N ALA A 74 -3.03 -10.37 -10.98
CA ALA A 74 -3.77 -9.38 -10.21
C ALA A 74 -3.12 -9.23 -8.83
N ARG A 75 -1.79 -9.08 -8.81
CA ARG A 75 -1.00 -8.91 -7.60
C ARG A 75 -1.12 -7.47 -7.11
N PHE A 76 -1.20 -7.30 -5.79
CA PHE A 76 -1.34 -5.98 -5.19
C PHE A 76 -0.74 -5.96 -3.78
N LEU A 77 -0.46 -4.76 -3.30
CA LEU A 77 -0.15 -4.42 -1.91
C LEU A 77 -1.43 -3.96 -1.22
N TYR A 78 -1.56 -4.20 0.08
CA TYR A 78 -2.62 -3.60 0.88
C TYR A 78 -2.08 -2.42 1.67
N LEU A 79 -2.76 -1.28 1.57
CA LEU A 79 -2.82 -0.31 2.64
C LEU A 79 -4.02 -0.64 3.53
N THR A 80 -3.82 -0.60 4.83
CA THR A 80 -4.82 -0.99 5.82
C THR A 80 -4.99 0.10 6.87
N TRP A 81 -6.24 0.48 7.12
CA TRP A 81 -6.63 1.45 8.12
C TRP A 81 -7.31 0.74 9.28
N GLY A 82 -7.00 1.19 10.48
CA GLY A 82 -7.54 0.64 11.70
C GLY A 82 -7.57 1.66 12.82
N GLU A 83 -8.42 1.39 13.79
CA GLU A 83 -8.43 2.09 15.07
C GLU A 83 -7.34 1.48 15.94
N GLN A 84 -6.43 2.31 16.46
CA GLN A 84 -5.37 1.88 17.36
C GLN A 84 -5.26 2.90 18.52
N PRO A 85 -6.04 2.72 19.59
CA PRO A 85 -5.91 3.54 20.78
C PRO A 85 -4.54 3.31 21.47
N PRO A 86 -4.05 4.26 22.29
CA PRO A 86 -2.78 4.12 22.99
C PRO A 86 -2.68 2.80 23.78
N GLY A 87 -1.66 1.99 23.47
CA GLY A 87 -1.46 0.67 24.10
C GLY A 87 -2.45 -0.42 23.70
N GLY A 88 -3.39 -0.12 22.79
CA GLY A 88 -4.39 -1.06 22.30
C GLY A 88 -3.99 -1.78 21.01
N PRO A 89 -4.75 -2.83 20.63
CA PRO A 89 -4.54 -3.53 19.37
C PRO A 89 -4.96 -2.66 18.17
N PHE A 90 -4.38 -2.95 17.01
CA PHE A 90 -4.85 -2.40 15.74
C PHE A 90 -6.10 -3.15 15.29
N THR A 91 -7.24 -2.45 15.22
CA THR A 91 -8.51 -3.01 14.75
C THR A 91 -8.82 -2.49 13.35
N MET A 92 -8.56 -3.30 12.33
CA MET A 92 -8.77 -2.93 10.93
C MET A 92 -10.26 -2.65 10.65
N PHE A 93 -10.56 -1.54 9.97
CA PHE A 93 -11.89 -1.24 9.44
C PHE A 93 -11.92 -1.00 7.93
N ARG A 94 -10.80 -0.66 7.27
CA ARG A 94 -10.78 -0.35 5.83
C ARG A 94 -9.46 -0.71 5.17
N ARG A 95 -9.49 -0.98 3.86
CA ARG A 95 -8.31 -1.32 3.05
C ARG A 95 -8.39 -0.78 1.63
N ALA A 96 -7.22 -0.52 1.05
CA ALA A 96 -7.02 -0.15 -0.34
C ALA A 96 -5.96 -1.05 -0.98
N LYS A 97 -6.10 -1.35 -2.27
CA LYS A 97 -5.22 -2.23 -3.05
C LYS A 97 -4.39 -1.40 -4.02
N LEU A 98 -3.07 -1.42 -3.86
CA LEU A 98 -2.14 -0.83 -4.82
C LEU A 98 -1.67 -1.94 -5.74
N PHE A 99 -2.10 -1.91 -7.00
CA PHE A 99 -1.84 -3.01 -7.90
C PHE A 99 -0.42 -2.94 -8.50
N LEU A 100 0.24 -4.10 -8.56
CA LEU A 100 1.65 -4.20 -8.99
C LEU A 100 1.79 -4.38 -10.51
N ASP A 101 0.71 -4.70 -11.23
CA ASP A 101 0.67 -4.68 -12.70
C ASP A 101 0.64 -3.26 -13.27
N ASP A 102 0.46 -2.24 -12.43
CA ASP A 102 0.63 -0.83 -12.82
C ASP A 102 2.08 -0.33 -12.73
N LEU A 103 3.02 -1.14 -12.21
CA LEU A 103 4.42 -0.75 -12.15
C LEU A 103 5.00 -0.62 -13.57
N PRO A 104 5.70 0.49 -13.88
CA PRO A 104 6.40 0.64 -15.16
C PRO A 104 7.45 -0.47 -15.35
N ALA A 105 7.65 -0.90 -16.60
CA ALA A 105 8.64 -1.94 -16.92
C ALA A 105 10.06 -1.51 -16.49
N GLU A 106 10.36 -0.23 -16.64
CA GLU A 106 11.65 0.37 -16.25
C GLU A 106 11.90 0.28 -14.74
N ALA A 107 10.85 0.31 -13.93
CA ALA A 107 10.96 0.12 -12.49
C ALA A 107 11.37 -1.32 -12.15
N LEU A 108 10.87 -2.30 -12.91
CA LEU A 108 11.26 -3.69 -12.79
C LEU A 108 12.71 -3.91 -13.25
N ASP A 109 13.12 -3.26 -14.34
CA ASP A 109 14.48 -3.34 -14.87
C ASP A 109 15.51 -2.70 -13.93
N ARG A 110 15.17 -1.56 -13.31
CA ARG A 110 16.02 -0.88 -12.32
C ARG A 110 16.00 -1.55 -10.95
N GLY A 111 14.97 -2.34 -10.65
CA GLY A 111 14.77 -2.96 -9.35
C GLY A 111 14.35 -1.98 -8.25
N THR A 112 13.75 -0.84 -8.61
CA THR A 112 13.24 0.14 -7.64
C THR A 112 12.01 0.86 -8.17
N ALA A 113 11.07 1.17 -7.29
CA ALA A 113 9.94 2.03 -7.60
C ALA A 113 9.50 2.82 -6.36
N GLU A 114 9.04 4.04 -6.57
CA GLU A 114 8.35 4.85 -5.57
C GLU A 114 6.91 5.11 -6.01
N GLY A 115 5.94 4.88 -5.12
CA GLY A 115 4.52 5.06 -5.36
C GLY A 115 3.93 6.14 -4.45
N GLU A 116 3.46 7.24 -5.01
CA GLU A 116 2.88 8.36 -4.27
C GLU A 116 1.35 8.44 -4.47
N LEU A 117 0.61 8.60 -3.37
CA LEU A 117 -0.86 8.67 -3.39
C LEU A 117 -1.45 9.50 -2.23
N GLY A 118 -2.63 10.07 -2.46
CA GLY A 118 -3.48 10.60 -1.39
C GLY A 118 -4.17 9.48 -0.60
N LEU A 119 -4.26 9.60 0.72
CA LEU A 119 -4.80 8.57 1.62
C LEU A 119 -6.23 8.85 2.11
N THR A 120 -6.84 9.91 1.59
CA THR A 120 -8.25 10.26 1.81
C THR A 120 -9.03 10.18 0.48
N ASP A 121 -10.26 9.69 0.53
CA ASP A 121 -11.18 9.66 -0.61
C ASP A 121 -11.98 10.96 -0.75
N SER A 122 -12.77 11.09 -1.82
CA SER A 122 -13.57 12.28 -2.10
C SER A 122 -14.65 12.57 -1.06
N CYS A 123 -14.96 11.61 -0.19
CA CYS A 123 -15.93 11.76 0.90
C CYS A 123 -15.26 12.15 2.22
N GLY A 124 -13.94 12.39 2.24
CA GLY A 124 -13.19 12.67 3.47
C GLY A 124 -12.90 11.42 4.31
N MET A 125 -13.09 10.22 3.76
CA MET A 125 -12.86 8.96 4.46
C MET A 125 -11.52 8.35 4.07
N ALA A 126 -10.96 7.47 4.90
CA ALA A 126 -9.76 6.70 4.58
C ALA A 126 -9.84 6.06 3.17
N ARG A 127 -8.81 6.16 2.34
CA ARG A 127 -8.88 5.61 0.97
C ARG A 127 -9.20 4.11 0.97
N CYS A 128 -9.92 3.63 -0.05
CA CYS A 128 -10.36 2.24 -0.12
C CYS A 128 -10.37 1.68 -1.55
N ALA A 129 -10.76 0.41 -1.69
CA ALA A 129 -10.97 -0.28 -2.96
C ALA A 129 -9.67 -0.43 -3.78
N ALA A 130 -9.74 -0.25 -5.11
CA ALA A 130 -8.59 -0.34 -6.00
C ALA A 130 -8.00 1.06 -6.20
N VAL A 131 -6.70 1.21 -5.96
CA VAL A 131 -5.95 2.41 -6.31
C VAL A 131 -5.08 2.05 -7.50
N ARG A 132 -5.31 2.80 -8.59
CA ARG A 132 -4.68 2.65 -9.90
C ARG A 132 -4.27 4.06 -10.35
N PRO A 133 -3.30 4.24 -11.26
CA PRO A 133 -3.11 5.54 -11.90
C PRO A 133 -4.44 6.08 -12.47
N PRO A 134 -4.75 7.38 -12.31
CA PRO A 134 -3.89 8.45 -11.78
C PRO A 134 -3.91 8.63 -10.25
N ASP A 135 -4.67 7.83 -9.49
CA ASP A 135 -4.78 7.96 -8.03
C ASP A 135 -3.51 7.55 -7.26
N ILE A 136 -2.59 6.87 -7.93
CA ILE A 136 -1.21 6.62 -7.52
C ILE A 136 -0.28 6.96 -8.68
N THR A 137 0.82 7.63 -8.38
CA THR A 137 1.89 7.93 -9.34
C THR A 137 3.11 7.09 -9.02
N TRP A 138 3.67 6.41 -10.03
CA TRP A 138 4.88 5.60 -9.89
C TRP A 138 6.10 6.29 -10.52
N SER A 139 7.22 6.31 -9.81
CA SER A 139 8.55 6.76 -10.28
C SER A 139 9.61 5.67 -10.00
N TYR A 140 10.78 5.75 -10.63
CA TYR A 140 11.82 4.70 -10.60
C TYR A 140 13.22 5.21 -10.98
#